data_AF-E3S314-F1
#
_entry.id   AF-E3S314-F1
#
_cell.length_a   1.000
_cell.length_b   1.000
_cell.length_c   1.000
_cell.angle_alpha   90.00
_cell.angle_beta   90.00
_cell.angle_gamma   90.00
#
_symmetry.space_group_name_H-M   'P 1'
#
loop_
_entity.id
_entity.type
_entity.pdbx_description
1 polymer ?
#
loop_
_entity_poly.entity_id
_entity_poly.type
_entity_poly.pdbx_seq_one_letter_code
_entity_poly.pdbx_strand_id
1 'polypeptide(L)'
;MSTIPLHTVALLPLLSGLRNAHAFITKASLHCTTTSTSPESLLTASLHPTMKDLRYQVYRFTDAAKFLPIRLNPALADRELKIPDVEQSFEELLERIQKTIRHLEEYKASDFDGVGSEDVIEVKFPGGKGFRMGVADHVARYSHPNFWFHVTTTYAILRMKGVDVGKLDFLNGAGEIEILDMEASLKDVTRIARLVADNTVSIGSSLAHVHVPGRREPEGDELKDGQVEIGMGIHNEAGSERKSTDLPGLVKTMLSHCLDVADQDRSFSRITDKDEVVLLVNNLGGVSPLELSGITHEVVEQLAGSFKIKPVRILAGTFMTSLNGLGFSISLLRVADTGSVGASMLELLDAPAEASGWSAAISSSTWARQGEAKKSEEQVDEEEIQPSTLRVNYAQANSTLTTALNRLIEAEPDVTRYDTIVGDGDCGIGLKRGAEAILKMLETAKETDDLLILVNHIIQVVEVAMDGTSGAIYAIFLNALAHGLRQNAPSSPQPVTPAIWAKALDSSLKALGKYTPAKPGDRTLMDALYPFVETLSKTDDIDKAAAAAQIGAQGTKGMKASLGRTVYVGGEGFQEVPDPGAHGLAELLLGLSDGLKK
;
A
#
# COMPACT_ATOMS: atom_id res chain seq x y z
N MET A 1 -37.88 -23.86 2.54
CA MET A 1 -37.03 -24.53 1.54
C MET A 1 -37.82 -24.57 0.25
N SER A 2 -37.34 -23.96 -0.84
CA SER A 2 -38.02 -24.07 -2.14
C SER A 2 -37.91 -25.52 -2.63
N THR A 3 -39.03 -26.21 -2.75
CA THR A 3 -39.07 -27.54 -3.36
C THR A 3 -38.91 -27.40 -4.87
N ILE A 4 -37.95 -28.10 -5.46
CA ILE A 4 -37.77 -28.12 -6.92
C ILE A 4 -38.97 -28.89 -7.52
N PRO A 5 -39.69 -28.34 -8.52
CA PRO A 5 -40.82 -29.03 -9.14
C PRO A 5 -40.44 -30.38 -9.75
N LEU A 6 -41.31 -31.39 -9.65
CA LEU A 6 -41.08 -32.72 -10.23
C LEU A 6 -40.80 -32.63 -11.74
N HIS A 7 -41.50 -31.74 -12.45
CA HIS A 7 -41.25 -31.43 -13.86
C HIS A 7 -39.79 -31.04 -14.14
N THR A 8 -39.22 -30.16 -13.30
CA THR A 8 -37.85 -29.65 -13.45
C THR A 8 -36.83 -30.75 -13.32
N VAL A 9 -37.00 -31.67 -12.36
CA VAL A 9 -36.05 -32.78 -12.16
C VAL A 9 -36.31 -33.95 -13.09
N ALA A 10 -37.53 -34.17 -13.55
CA ALA A 10 -37.89 -35.35 -14.34
C ALA A 10 -37.79 -35.12 -15.86
N LEU A 11 -38.33 -34.00 -16.37
CA LEU A 11 -38.48 -33.78 -17.82
C LEU A 11 -37.38 -32.90 -18.43
N LEU A 12 -36.95 -31.84 -17.74
CA LEU A 12 -35.93 -30.93 -18.31
C LEU A 12 -34.60 -31.64 -18.65
N PRO A 13 -34.07 -32.57 -17.82
CA PRO A 13 -32.87 -33.31 -18.19
C PRO A 13 -33.06 -34.16 -19.45
N LEU A 14 -34.25 -34.74 -19.64
CA LEU A 14 -34.57 -35.53 -20.84
C LEU A 14 -34.70 -34.65 -22.08
N LEU A 15 -35.33 -33.47 -21.96
CA LEU A 15 -35.41 -32.48 -23.03
C LEU A 15 -34.02 -32.04 -23.48
N SER A 16 -33.14 -31.67 -22.55
CA SER A 16 -31.75 -31.31 -22.86
C SER A 16 -31.00 -32.47 -23.52
N GLY A 17 -31.14 -33.69 -22.99
CA GLY A 17 -30.54 -34.89 -23.58
C GLY A 17 -31.05 -35.21 -24.99
N LEU A 18 -32.35 -35.04 -25.26
CA LEU A 18 -32.94 -35.22 -26.58
C LEU A 18 -32.43 -34.19 -27.58
N ARG A 19 -32.33 -32.91 -27.19
CA ARG A 19 -31.83 -31.83 -28.06
C ARG A 19 -30.35 -32.02 -28.39
N ASN A 20 -29.54 -32.41 -27.41
CA ASN A 20 -28.13 -32.77 -27.63
C ASN A 20 -28.00 -34.00 -28.54
N ALA A 21 -28.81 -35.03 -28.31
CA ALA A 21 -28.85 -36.22 -29.18
C ALA A 21 -29.24 -35.89 -30.62
N HIS A 22 -30.25 -35.04 -30.80
CA HIS A 22 -30.62 -34.53 -32.12
C HIS A 22 -29.43 -33.84 -32.81
N ALA A 23 -28.72 -32.97 -32.10
CA ALA A 23 -27.57 -32.26 -32.65
C ALA A 23 -26.42 -33.20 -33.06
N PHE A 24 -26.01 -34.13 -32.20
CA PHE A 24 -24.90 -35.03 -32.54
C PHE A 24 -25.29 -36.11 -33.56
N ILE A 25 -26.57 -36.49 -33.68
CA ILE A 25 -27.07 -37.35 -34.76
C ILE A 25 -27.14 -36.57 -36.09
N THR A 26 -27.47 -35.27 -36.05
CA THR A 26 -27.38 -34.40 -37.23
C THR A 26 -25.94 -34.33 -37.75
N LYS A 27 -24.96 -34.23 -36.84
CA LYS A 27 -23.53 -34.31 -37.16
C LYS A 27 -23.14 -35.65 -37.80
N ALA A 28 -23.75 -36.76 -37.36
CA ALA A 28 -23.56 -38.07 -37.98
C ALA A 28 -24.14 -38.17 -39.39
N SER A 29 -25.33 -37.62 -39.63
CA SER A 29 -25.92 -37.53 -40.98
C SER A 29 -25.01 -36.72 -41.92
N LEU A 30 -24.51 -35.57 -41.45
CA LEU A 30 -23.56 -34.74 -42.20
C LEU A 30 -22.25 -35.50 -42.46
N HIS A 31 -21.74 -36.25 -41.50
CA HIS A 31 -20.54 -37.08 -41.67
C HIS A 31 -20.69 -38.06 -42.84
N CYS A 32 -21.84 -38.75 -42.97
CA CYS A 32 -22.09 -39.65 -44.10
C CYS A 32 -22.00 -38.93 -45.45
N THR A 33 -22.52 -37.70 -45.54
CA THR A 33 -22.44 -36.90 -46.78
C THR A 33 -21.02 -36.42 -47.10
N THR A 34 -20.20 -36.13 -46.09
CA THR A 34 -18.85 -35.55 -46.28
C THR A 34 -17.75 -36.59 -46.47
N THR A 35 -17.89 -37.79 -45.91
CA THR A 35 -16.86 -38.85 -45.96
C THR A 35 -17.20 -40.00 -46.91
N SER A 36 -18.32 -39.91 -47.65
CA SER A 36 -18.86 -41.03 -48.46
C SER A 36 -19.12 -42.32 -47.67
N THR A 37 -19.29 -42.21 -46.35
CA THR A 37 -19.66 -43.33 -45.50
C THR A 37 -21.13 -43.66 -45.69
N SER A 38 -21.45 -44.93 -46.00
CA SER A 38 -22.83 -45.38 -46.15
C SER A 38 -23.64 -45.14 -44.87
N PRO A 39 -24.79 -44.42 -44.92
CA PRO A 39 -25.68 -44.22 -43.77
C PRO A 39 -26.10 -45.53 -43.11
N GLU A 40 -26.38 -46.56 -43.92
CA GLU A 40 -26.79 -47.87 -43.41
C GLU A 40 -25.71 -48.51 -42.52
N SER A 41 -24.43 -48.23 -42.79
CA SER A 41 -23.31 -48.76 -41.98
C SER A 41 -23.24 -48.18 -40.56
N LEU A 42 -23.82 -46.99 -40.35
CA LEU A 42 -23.99 -46.37 -39.02
C LEU A 42 -25.32 -46.80 -38.39
N LEU A 43 -26.41 -46.80 -39.16
CA LEU A 43 -27.75 -47.12 -38.68
C LEU A 43 -27.88 -48.57 -38.16
N THR A 44 -27.14 -49.52 -38.77
CA THR A 44 -27.07 -50.94 -38.35
C THR A 44 -25.93 -51.24 -37.38
N ALA A 45 -25.14 -50.24 -36.99
CA ALA A 45 -23.97 -50.46 -36.15
C ALA A 45 -24.34 -50.79 -34.70
N SER A 46 -23.58 -51.68 -34.08
CA SER A 46 -23.65 -52.00 -32.66
C SER A 46 -22.24 -52.06 -32.05
N LEU A 47 -22.11 -51.84 -30.74
CA LEU A 47 -20.84 -51.96 -30.00
C LEU A 47 -20.43 -53.42 -29.75
N HIS A 48 -21.39 -54.35 -29.81
CA HIS A 48 -21.16 -55.76 -29.57
C HIS A 48 -22.15 -56.60 -30.42
N PRO A 49 -21.77 -57.80 -30.92
CA PRO A 49 -22.63 -58.61 -31.77
C PRO A 49 -24.00 -58.98 -31.18
N THR A 50 -24.12 -59.07 -29.86
CA THR A 50 -25.39 -59.38 -29.16
C THR A 50 -26.22 -58.14 -28.81
N MET A 51 -25.68 -56.94 -29.05
CA MET A 51 -26.36 -55.68 -28.78
C MET A 51 -27.16 -55.22 -30.01
N LYS A 52 -28.31 -54.60 -29.76
CA LYS A 52 -29.12 -53.98 -30.82
C LYS A 52 -28.43 -52.73 -31.40
N ASP A 53 -28.80 -52.41 -32.64
CA ASP A 53 -28.17 -51.38 -33.45
C ASP A 53 -28.50 -49.94 -33.02
N LEU A 54 -27.92 -48.96 -33.71
CA LEU A 54 -28.11 -47.53 -33.47
C LEU A 54 -29.59 -47.12 -33.52
N ARG A 55 -30.35 -47.62 -34.50
CA ARG A 55 -31.80 -47.36 -34.63
C ARG A 55 -32.53 -47.74 -33.35
N TYR A 56 -32.27 -48.95 -32.85
CA TYR A 56 -32.87 -49.40 -31.60
C TYR A 56 -32.51 -48.50 -30.41
N GLN A 57 -31.26 -48.02 -30.32
CA GLN A 57 -30.89 -47.11 -29.22
C GLN A 57 -31.71 -45.81 -29.26
N VAL A 58 -31.92 -45.25 -30.46
CA VAL A 58 -32.78 -44.06 -30.66
C VAL A 58 -34.22 -44.34 -30.27
N TYR A 59 -34.76 -45.51 -30.64
CA TYR A 59 -36.11 -45.90 -30.25
C TYR A 59 -36.26 -45.97 -28.73
N ARG A 60 -35.28 -46.54 -28.04
CA ARG A 60 -35.38 -46.77 -26.60
C ARG A 60 -35.22 -45.49 -25.78
N PHE A 61 -34.34 -44.55 -26.14
CA PHE A 61 -34.27 -43.28 -25.38
C PHE A 61 -35.47 -42.38 -25.66
N THR A 62 -36.00 -42.34 -26.89
CA THR A 62 -37.22 -41.57 -27.19
C THR A 62 -38.44 -42.18 -26.50
N ASP A 63 -38.54 -43.51 -26.43
CA ASP A 63 -39.59 -44.20 -25.66
C ASP A 63 -39.47 -43.93 -24.16
N ALA A 64 -38.26 -43.99 -23.60
CA ALA A 64 -38.02 -43.70 -22.20
C ALA A 64 -38.48 -42.28 -21.83
N ALA A 65 -38.25 -41.31 -22.72
CA ALA A 65 -38.68 -39.93 -22.53
C ALA A 65 -40.19 -39.74 -22.72
N LYS A 66 -40.78 -40.23 -23.81
CA LYS A 66 -42.20 -40.00 -24.12
C LYS A 66 -43.16 -40.66 -23.11
N PHE A 67 -42.77 -41.77 -22.50
CA PHE A 67 -43.60 -42.47 -21.52
C PHE A 67 -43.50 -41.91 -20.11
N LEU A 68 -42.48 -41.11 -19.79
CA LEU A 68 -42.28 -40.63 -18.42
C LEU A 68 -43.45 -39.76 -17.92
N PRO A 69 -43.93 -38.73 -18.65
CA PRO A 69 -45.01 -37.86 -18.15
C PRO A 69 -46.26 -38.61 -17.69
N ILE A 70 -46.77 -39.53 -18.52
CA ILE A 70 -47.98 -40.32 -18.22
C ILE A 70 -47.76 -41.37 -17.13
N ARG A 71 -46.52 -41.79 -16.89
CA ARG A 71 -46.16 -42.67 -15.76
C ARG A 71 -46.11 -41.92 -14.45
N LEU A 72 -45.64 -40.67 -14.47
CA LEU A 72 -45.60 -39.80 -13.30
C LEU A 72 -47.01 -39.38 -12.88
N ASN A 73 -47.87 -39.06 -13.85
CA ASN A 73 -49.27 -38.73 -13.59
C ASN A 73 -50.20 -39.52 -14.53
N PRO A 74 -50.82 -40.62 -14.03
CA PRO A 74 -51.76 -41.43 -14.81
C PRO A 74 -52.99 -40.67 -15.33
N ALA A 75 -53.34 -39.51 -14.76
CA ALA A 75 -54.42 -38.68 -15.27
C ALA A 75 -54.13 -38.09 -16.67
N LEU A 76 -52.87 -38.13 -17.11
CA LEU A 76 -52.42 -37.67 -18.43
C LEU A 76 -52.41 -38.79 -19.48
N ALA A 77 -52.96 -39.97 -19.19
CA ALA A 77 -52.86 -41.14 -20.08
C ALA A 77 -53.46 -40.93 -21.48
N ASP A 78 -54.43 -40.02 -21.63
CA ASP A 78 -55.03 -39.64 -22.91
C ASP A 78 -54.06 -38.86 -23.83
N ARG A 79 -52.98 -38.32 -23.28
CA ARG A 79 -51.92 -37.59 -24.00
C ARG A 79 -50.80 -38.51 -24.53
N GLU A 80 -50.94 -39.83 -24.46
CA GLU A 80 -49.88 -40.78 -24.87
C GLU A 80 -49.44 -40.59 -26.34
N LEU A 81 -48.14 -40.33 -26.55
CA LEU A 81 -47.53 -40.28 -27.88
C LEU A 81 -47.17 -41.69 -28.40
N LYS A 82 -47.84 -42.11 -29.48
CA LYS A 82 -47.59 -43.39 -30.16
C LYS A 82 -46.72 -43.20 -31.41
N ILE A 83 -45.51 -43.74 -31.36
CA ILE A 83 -44.57 -43.76 -32.49
C ILE A 83 -44.11 -45.22 -32.70
N PRO A 84 -44.33 -45.82 -33.88
CA PRO A 84 -43.84 -47.15 -34.22
C PRO A 84 -42.34 -47.13 -34.55
N ASP A 85 -41.64 -48.24 -34.32
CA ASP A 85 -40.20 -48.39 -34.58
C ASP A 85 -39.96 -48.85 -36.03
N VAL A 86 -40.05 -47.91 -36.98
CA VAL A 86 -40.04 -48.21 -38.43
C VAL A 86 -38.99 -47.43 -39.21
N GLU A 87 -38.31 -46.48 -38.57
CA GLU A 87 -37.38 -45.55 -39.20
C GLU A 87 -36.18 -46.27 -39.85
N GLN A 88 -35.86 -45.89 -41.09
CA GLN A 88 -34.81 -46.45 -41.94
C GLN A 88 -33.73 -45.43 -42.31
N SER A 89 -33.90 -44.13 -41.99
CA SER A 89 -32.91 -43.09 -42.31
C SER A 89 -32.60 -42.17 -41.12
N PHE A 90 -31.51 -41.40 -41.22
CA PHE A 90 -31.17 -40.39 -40.21
C PHE A 90 -32.23 -39.29 -40.11
N GLU A 91 -32.80 -38.87 -41.24
CA GLU A 91 -33.87 -37.86 -41.30
C GLU A 91 -35.10 -38.32 -40.52
N GLU A 92 -35.49 -39.59 -40.67
CA GLU A 92 -36.61 -40.18 -39.94
C GLU A 92 -36.33 -40.30 -38.43
N LEU A 93 -35.10 -40.69 -38.05
CA LEU A 93 -34.68 -40.72 -36.65
C LEU A 93 -34.63 -39.32 -36.02
N LEU A 94 -34.15 -38.31 -36.75
CA LEU A 94 -34.14 -36.92 -36.28
C LEU A 94 -35.57 -36.40 -36.09
N GLU A 95 -36.47 -36.67 -37.03
CA GLU A 95 -37.88 -36.30 -36.89
C GLU A 95 -38.57 -37.03 -35.73
N ARG A 96 -38.20 -38.28 -35.43
CA ARG A 96 -38.66 -39.00 -34.21
C ARG A 96 -38.24 -38.26 -32.94
N ILE A 97 -36.98 -37.84 -32.87
CA ILE A 97 -36.46 -37.10 -31.71
C ILE A 97 -37.17 -35.75 -31.59
N GLN A 98 -37.35 -35.03 -32.70
CA GLN A 98 -38.05 -33.75 -32.71
C GLN A 98 -39.52 -33.87 -32.30
N LYS A 99 -40.24 -34.91 -32.78
CA LYS A 99 -41.60 -35.23 -32.31
C LYS A 99 -41.64 -35.47 -30.81
N THR A 100 -40.64 -36.19 -30.29
CA THR A 100 -40.53 -36.46 -28.85
C THR A 100 -40.26 -35.18 -28.06
N ILE A 101 -39.36 -34.30 -28.53
CA ILE A 101 -39.10 -32.99 -27.92
C ILE A 101 -40.39 -32.16 -27.84
N ARG A 102 -41.08 -31.97 -28.98
CA ARG A 102 -42.34 -31.21 -29.03
C ARG A 102 -43.38 -31.76 -28.07
N HIS A 103 -43.49 -33.08 -27.97
CA HIS A 103 -44.40 -33.72 -27.03
C HIS A 103 -44.05 -33.44 -25.56
N LEU A 104 -42.77 -33.51 -25.18
CA LEU A 104 -42.36 -33.19 -23.81
C LEU A 104 -42.58 -31.70 -23.47
N GLU A 105 -42.41 -30.79 -24.44
CA GLU A 105 -42.64 -29.34 -24.27
C GLU A 105 -44.11 -28.97 -24.01
N GLU A 106 -45.07 -29.85 -24.35
CA GLU A 106 -46.48 -29.64 -24.05
C GLU A 106 -46.82 -29.82 -22.56
N TYR A 107 -45.96 -30.48 -21.79
CA TYR A 107 -46.20 -30.70 -20.36
C TYR A 107 -45.71 -29.50 -19.54
N LYS A 108 -46.53 -29.06 -18.60
CA LYS A 108 -46.22 -27.93 -17.70
C LYS A 108 -45.92 -28.44 -16.30
N ALA A 109 -45.27 -27.61 -15.47
CA ALA A 109 -45.04 -27.95 -14.06
C ALA A 109 -46.34 -28.33 -13.33
N SER A 110 -47.44 -27.61 -13.63
CA SER A 110 -48.76 -27.86 -13.06
C SER A 110 -49.37 -29.23 -13.39
N ASP A 111 -48.92 -29.89 -14.45
CA ASP A 111 -49.41 -31.22 -14.83
C ASP A 111 -48.95 -32.30 -13.83
N PHE A 112 -48.02 -31.95 -12.93
CA PHE A 112 -47.46 -32.84 -11.91
C PHE A 112 -47.74 -32.33 -10.49
N ASP A 113 -48.57 -31.30 -10.33
CA ASP A 113 -48.95 -30.78 -9.03
C ASP A 113 -49.73 -31.85 -8.25
N GLY A 114 -49.34 -32.07 -7.00
CA GLY A 114 -49.95 -33.08 -6.13
C GLY A 114 -49.43 -34.51 -6.32
N VAL A 115 -48.51 -34.77 -7.26
CA VAL A 115 -47.79 -36.05 -7.34
C VAL A 115 -46.68 -36.08 -6.30
N GLY A 116 -46.84 -36.92 -5.28
CA GLY A 116 -45.87 -37.12 -4.21
C GLY A 116 -44.68 -37.98 -4.63
N SER A 117 -43.52 -37.78 -4.00
CA SER A 117 -42.30 -38.56 -4.28
C SER A 117 -42.45 -40.06 -4.05
N GLU A 118 -43.31 -40.43 -3.10
CA GLU A 118 -43.61 -41.81 -2.69
C GLU A 118 -44.81 -42.43 -3.42
N ASP A 119 -45.49 -41.66 -4.28
CA ASP A 119 -46.63 -42.18 -5.04
C ASP A 119 -46.15 -43.33 -5.93
N VAL A 120 -46.93 -44.41 -5.98
CA VAL A 120 -46.49 -45.66 -6.60
C VAL A 120 -46.78 -45.67 -8.10
N ILE A 121 -45.73 -45.82 -8.90
CA ILE A 121 -45.80 -46.09 -10.33
C ILE A 121 -45.76 -47.60 -10.56
N GLU A 122 -46.72 -48.11 -11.33
CA GLU A 122 -46.74 -49.50 -11.78
C GLU A 122 -46.45 -49.57 -13.28
N VAL A 123 -45.32 -50.21 -13.64
CA VAL A 123 -44.95 -50.44 -15.04
C VAL A 123 -45.18 -51.91 -15.38
N LYS A 124 -46.00 -52.16 -16.40
CA LYS A 124 -46.30 -53.51 -16.91
C LYS A 124 -45.59 -53.76 -18.24
N PHE A 125 -44.96 -54.91 -18.35
CA PHE A 125 -44.34 -55.42 -19.56
C PHE A 125 -45.19 -56.55 -20.18
N PRO A 126 -45.02 -56.83 -21.49
CA PRO A 126 -45.60 -58.00 -22.12
C PRO A 126 -45.24 -59.30 -21.37
N GLY A 127 -46.20 -60.24 -21.28
CA GLY A 127 -46.00 -61.52 -20.59
C GLY A 127 -46.21 -61.47 -19.06
N GLY A 128 -46.92 -60.46 -18.55
CA GLY A 128 -47.35 -60.40 -17.14
C GLY A 128 -46.27 -60.01 -16.13
N LYS A 129 -45.08 -59.61 -16.60
CA LYS A 129 -43.98 -59.09 -15.75
C LYS A 129 -44.11 -57.58 -15.59
N GLY A 130 -43.60 -57.04 -14.50
CA GLY A 130 -43.64 -55.60 -14.23
C GLY A 130 -42.91 -55.26 -12.94
N PHE A 131 -42.83 -53.98 -12.61
CA PHE A 131 -42.31 -53.52 -11.32
C PHE A 131 -43.17 -52.39 -10.76
N ARG A 132 -43.05 -52.18 -9.45
CA ARG A 132 -43.65 -51.06 -8.71
C ARG A 132 -42.56 -50.28 -8.01
N MET A 133 -42.58 -48.96 -8.13
CA MET A 133 -41.58 -48.06 -7.53
C MET A 133 -42.25 -46.74 -7.15
N GLY A 134 -41.73 -46.05 -6.14
CA GLY A 134 -42.11 -44.65 -5.88
C GLY A 134 -41.70 -43.74 -7.04
N VAL A 135 -42.40 -42.62 -7.24
CA VAL A 135 -42.14 -41.63 -8.29
C VAL A 135 -40.67 -41.20 -8.34
N ALA A 136 -40.08 -40.82 -7.20
CA ALA A 136 -38.70 -40.34 -7.15
C ALA A 136 -37.71 -41.45 -7.53
N ASP A 137 -37.92 -42.67 -7.01
CA ASP A 137 -37.10 -43.84 -7.34
C ASP A 137 -37.27 -44.25 -8.81
N HIS A 138 -38.47 -44.12 -9.38
CA HIS A 138 -38.70 -44.39 -10.81
C HIS A 138 -37.90 -43.43 -11.69
N VAL A 139 -37.91 -42.13 -11.39
CA VAL A 139 -37.12 -41.13 -12.12
C VAL A 139 -35.63 -41.43 -11.97
N ALA A 140 -35.13 -41.50 -10.74
CA ALA A 140 -33.71 -41.55 -10.43
C ALA A 140 -33.04 -42.91 -10.72
N ARG A 141 -33.75 -44.03 -10.55
CA ARG A 141 -33.16 -45.38 -10.65
C ARG A 141 -33.57 -46.16 -11.90
N TYR A 142 -34.62 -45.75 -12.60
CA TYR A 142 -35.10 -46.45 -13.78
C TYR A 142 -35.17 -45.57 -15.03
N SER A 143 -36.01 -44.54 -15.05
CA SER A 143 -36.27 -43.75 -16.26
C SER A 143 -35.04 -43.02 -16.76
N HIS A 144 -34.39 -42.21 -15.90
CA HIS A 144 -33.18 -41.49 -16.28
C HIS A 144 -32.01 -42.43 -16.61
N PRO A 145 -31.65 -43.43 -15.77
CA PRO A 145 -30.59 -44.37 -16.12
C PRO A 145 -30.84 -45.08 -17.45
N ASN A 146 -32.08 -45.51 -17.73
CA ASN A 146 -32.42 -46.16 -18.99
C ASN A 146 -32.30 -45.19 -20.18
N PHE A 147 -32.79 -43.96 -20.05
CA PHE A 147 -32.64 -42.93 -21.08
C PHE A 147 -31.16 -42.65 -21.39
N TRP A 148 -30.37 -42.33 -20.36
CA TRP A 148 -28.97 -41.97 -20.51
C TRP A 148 -28.10 -43.13 -21.01
N PHE A 149 -28.43 -44.37 -20.62
CA PHE A 149 -27.79 -45.56 -21.19
C PHE A 149 -27.92 -45.58 -22.72
N HIS A 150 -29.11 -45.36 -23.24
CA HIS A 150 -29.37 -45.40 -24.69
C HIS A 150 -28.81 -44.18 -25.43
N VAL A 151 -28.87 -42.98 -24.85
CA VAL A 151 -28.22 -41.77 -25.43
C VAL A 151 -26.69 -41.95 -25.49
N THR A 152 -26.08 -42.40 -24.41
CA THR A 152 -24.63 -42.67 -24.33
C THR A 152 -24.21 -43.78 -25.29
N THR A 153 -25.01 -44.85 -25.39
CA THR A 153 -24.73 -45.93 -26.33
C THR A 153 -24.82 -45.42 -27.78
N THR A 154 -25.79 -44.57 -28.11
CA THR A 154 -25.89 -43.93 -29.44
C THR A 154 -24.64 -43.09 -29.74
N TYR A 155 -24.23 -42.22 -28.80
CA TYR A 155 -23.00 -41.44 -28.90
C TYR A 155 -21.76 -42.33 -29.13
N ALA A 156 -21.63 -43.40 -28.34
CA ALA A 156 -20.51 -44.32 -28.42
C ALA A 156 -20.45 -45.08 -29.76
N ILE A 157 -21.59 -45.54 -30.29
CA ILE A 157 -21.65 -46.18 -31.61
C ILE A 157 -21.16 -45.21 -32.70
N LEU A 158 -21.64 -43.96 -32.67
CA LEU A 158 -21.24 -42.93 -33.63
C LEU A 158 -19.74 -42.62 -33.55
N ARG A 159 -19.20 -42.46 -32.33
CA ARG A 159 -17.76 -42.22 -32.13
C ARG A 159 -16.93 -43.41 -32.60
N MET A 160 -17.35 -44.64 -32.28
CA MET A 160 -16.70 -45.87 -32.74
C MET A 160 -16.67 -45.98 -34.27
N LYS A 161 -17.72 -45.50 -34.95
CA LYS A 161 -17.81 -45.47 -36.42
C LYS A 161 -17.06 -44.30 -37.07
N GLY A 162 -16.34 -43.49 -36.30
CA GLY A 162 -15.49 -42.42 -36.83
C GLY A 162 -16.20 -41.08 -37.02
N VAL A 163 -17.44 -40.91 -36.54
CA VAL A 163 -18.07 -39.60 -36.47
C VAL A 163 -17.35 -38.78 -35.40
N ASP A 164 -16.96 -37.55 -35.73
CA ASP A 164 -16.24 -36.66 -34.81
C ASP A 164 -17.16 -36.02 -33.76
N VAL A 165 -17.90 -36.84 -33.02
CA VAL A 165 -18.67 -36.39 -31.85
C VAL A 165 -17.76 -36.34 -30.62
N GLY A 166 -17.79 -35.25 -29.86
CA GLY A 166 -16.99 -35.03 -28.66
C GLY A 166 -17.84 -34.80 -27.42
N LYS A 167 -17.18 -34.59 -26.27
CA LYS A 167 -17.83 -34.38 -24.97
C LYS A 167 -18.83 -33.21 -24.99
N LEU A 168 -18.48 -32.10 -25.65
CA LEU A 168 -19.37 -30.95 -25.77
C LEU A 168 -20.58 -31.21 -26.67
N ASP A 169 -20.48 -32.07 -27.70
CA ASP A 169 -21.66 -32.47 -28.48
C ASP A 169 -22.66 -33.27 -27.62
N PHE A 170 -22.16 -34.06 -26.66
CA PHE A 170 -23.01 -34.82 -25.72
C PHE A 170 -23.65 -33.94 -24.64
N LEU A 171 -22.87 -33.00 -24.06
CA LEU A 171 -23.33 -32.16 -22.94
C LEU A 171 -24.06 -30.89 -23.39
N ASN A 172 -23.71 -30.35 -24.55
CA ASN A 172 -24.17 -29.05 -25.04
C ASN A 172 -24.27 -28.99 -26.58
N GLY A 173 -24.56 -30.11 -27.25
CA GLY A 173 -24.68 -30.13 -28.71
C GLY A 173 -25.75 -29.18 -29.26
N ALA A 174 -26.79 -28.87 -28.46
CA ALA A 174 -27.82 -27.91 -28.81
C ALA A 174 -27.45 -26.45 -28.49
N GLY A 175 -26.32 -26.19 -27.82
CA GLY A 175 -25.87 -24.83 -27.48
C GLY A 175 -26.71 -24.11 -26.42
N GLU A 176 -27.44 -24.85 -25.57
CA GLU A 176 -28.31 -24.28 -24.53
C GLU A 176 -27.55 -23.83 -23.27
N ILE A 177 -26.34 -24.35 -23.07
CA ILE A 177 -25.43 -23.95 -21.99
C ILE A 177 -24.50 -22.87 -22.53
N GLU A 178 -24.56 -21.67 -21.95
CA GLU A 178 -23.61 -20.60 -22.23
C GLU A 178 -22.21 -21.02 -21.74
N ILE A 179 -21.25 -21.05 -22.67
CA ILE A 179 -19.84 -21.29 -22.36
C ILE A 179 -19.18 -19.92 -22.20
N LEU A 180 -18.76 -19.59 -20.98
CA LEU A 180 -17.98 -18.40 -20.69
C LEU A 180 -16.50 -18.71 -20.92
N ASP A 181 -15.88 -18.06 -21.90
CA ASP A 181 -14.42 -18.07 -22.03
C ASP A 181 -13.84 -17.16 -20.94
N MET A 182 -13.08 -17.75 -20.02
CA MET A 182 -12.46 -17.03 -18.90
C MET A 182 -11.13 -16.36 -19.26
N GLU A 183 -10.71 -16.41 -20.54
CA GLU A 183 -9.46 -15.82 -21.02
C GLU A 183 -9.73 -14.87 -22.20
N ALA A 184 -9.07 -13.71 -22.20
CA ALA A 184 -9.19 -12.73 -23.26
C ALA A 184 -8.50 -13.23 -24.55
N SER A 185 -9.14 -13.02 -25.71
CA SER A 185 -8.55 -13.38 -26.99
C SER A 185 -7.32 -12.51 -27.32
N LEU A 186 -6.40 -12.98 -28.19
CA LEU A 186 -5.28 -12.16 -28.68
C LEU A 186 -5.75 -10.84 -29.32
N LYS A 187 -6.92 -10.86 -29.96
CA LYS A 187 -7.53 -9.67 -30.55
C LYS A 187 -7.91 -8.66 -29.46
N ASP A 188 -8.44 -9.12 -28.33
CA ASP A 188 -8.76 -8.29 -27.19
C ASP A 188 -7.51 -7.74 -26.52
N VAL A 189 -6.49 -8.56 -26.29
CA VAL A 189 -5.19 -8.12 -25.77
C VAL A 189 -4.59 -7.02 -26.66
N THR A 190 -4.58 -7.24 -27.97
CA THR A 190 -4.08 -6.24 -28.94
C THR A 190 -4.87 -4.93 -28.89
N ARG A 191 -6.20 -5.03 -28.76
CA ARG A 191 -7.09 -3.86 -28.65
C ARG A 191 -6.81 -3.08 -27.37
N ILE A 192 -6.67 -3.76 -26.24
CA ILE A 192 -6.37 -3.11 -24.95
C ILE A 192 -4.97 -2.49 -24.95
N ALA A 193 -3.96 -3.18 -25.49
CA ALA A 193 -2.61 -2.62 -25.61
C ALA A 193 -2.59 -1.32 -26.45
N ARG A 194 -3.31 -1.30 -27.59
CA ARG A 194 -3.45 -0.07 -28.40
C ARG A 194 -4.22 1.01 -27.66
N LEU A 195 -5.30 0.64 -26.96
CA LEU A 195 -6.08 1.58 -26.17
C LEU A 195 -5.21 2.26 -25.11
N VAL A 196 -4.37 1.53 -24.38
CA VAL A 196 -3.43 2.12 -23.41
C VAL A 196 -2.44 3.04 -24.11
N ALA A 197 -1.84 2.62 -25.23
CA ALA A 197 -0.89 3.42 -26.00
C ALA A 197 -1.50 4.74 -26.50
N ASP A 198 -2.71 4.69 -27.08
CA ASP A 198 -3.43 5.85 -27.64
C ASP A 198 -3.91 6.83 -26.54
N ASN A 199 -3.89 6.42 -25.27
CA ASN A 199 -4.36 7.20 -24.13
C ASN A 199 -3.24 7.58 -23.14
N THR A 200 -1.98 7.31 -23.48
CA THR A 200 -0.81 7.64 -22.64
C THR A 200 0.00 8.77 -23.26
N VAL A 201 0.36 9.76 -22.46
CA VAL A 201 1.34 10.79 -22.82
C VAL A 201 2.45 10.82 -21.79
N SER A 202 3.70 10.98 -22.25
CA SER A 202 4.89 10.96 -21.39
C SER A 202 5.86 12.08 -21.77
N ILE A 203 6.53 12.65 -20.78
CA ILE A 203 7.63 13.59 -20.97
C ILE A 203 8.70 13.40 -19.91
N GLY A 204 9.97 13.38 -20.32
CA GLY A 204 11.13 13.31 -19.44
C GLY A 204 11.83 14.66 -19.31
N SER A 205 12.60 14.82 -18.24
CA SER A 205 13.58 15.89 -18.10
C SER A 205 14.79 15.38 -17.34
N SER A 206 15.96 15.93 -17.65
CA SER A 206 17.20 15.62 -16.94
C SER A 206 17.97 16.86 -16.54
N LEU A 207 18.72 16.75 -15.44
CA LEU A 207 19.68 17.72 -14.93
C LEU A 207 21.09 17.50 -15.49
N ALA A 208 21.34 16.31 -16.03
CA ALA A 208 22.63 15.93 -16.62
C ALA A 208 22.45 14.84 -17.68
N HIS A 209 23.45 14.70 -18.55
CA HIS A 209 23.63 13.48 -19.34
C HIS A 209 23.95 12.29 -18.44
N VAL A 210 23.52 11.11 -18.85
CA VAL A 210 23.77 9.87 -18.13
C VAL A 210 25.18 9.37 -18.42
N HIS A 211 25.80 8.77 -17.40
CA HIS A 211 27.12 8.17 -17.50
C HIS A 211 27.01 6.78 -18.11
N VAL A 212 27.58 6.59 -19.31
CA VAL A 212 27.61 5.29 -19.98
C VAL A 212 28.92 4.57 -19.65
N PRO A 213 28.89 3.41 -18.96
CA PRO A 213 30.09 2.68 -18.59
C PRO A 213 31.03 2.45 -19.78
N GLY A 214 32.32 2.79 -19.59
CA GLY A 214 33.35 2.62 -20.62
C GLY A 214 33.40 3.73 -21.68
N ARG A 215 32.55 4.77 -21.59
CA ARG A 215 32.69 5.99 -22.40
C ARG A 215 33.26 7.14 -21.56
N ARG A 216 34.06 7.99 -22.18
CA ARG A 216 34.42 9.29 -21.60
C ARG A 216 33.25 10.25 -21.76
N GLU A 217 33.10 11.14 -20.80
CA GLU A 217 32.11 12.21 -20.89
C GLU A 217 32.44 13.12 -22.08
N PRO A 218 31.45 13.43 -22.94
CA PRO A 218 31.69 14.31 -24.07
C PRO A 218 31.99 15.73 -23.58
N GLU A 219 33.20 16.22 -23.86
CA GLU A 219 33.63 17.57 -23.48
C GLU A 219 32.79 18.65 -24.16
N GLY A 220 32.17 19.55 -23.37
CA GLY A 220 31.56 20.79 -23.86
C GLY A 220 30.06 20.77 -24.16
N ASP A 221 29.36 19.67 -23.91
CA ASP A 221 27.89 19.55 -24.09
C ASP A 221 27.15 19.25 -22.78
N GLU A 222 27.74 19.63 -21.64
CA GLU A 222 27.16 19.46 -20.31
C GLU A 222 26.11 20.54 -20.01
N LEU A 223 25.11 20.16 -19.23
CA LEU A 223 24.16 21.11 -18.65
C LEU A 223 24.85 21.92 -17.56
N LYS A 224 24.63 23.24 -17.60
CA LYS A 224 25.17 24.16 -16.59
C LYS A 224 24.37 24.06 -15.29
N ASP A 225 24.96 24.50 -14.19
CA ASP A 225 24.24 24.63 -12.92
C ASP A 225 22.94 25.44 -13.07
N GLY A 226 21.85 24.88 -12.55
CA GLY A 226 20.51 25.46 -12.66
C GLY A 226 19.85 25.32 -14.04
N GLN A 227 20.48 24.60 -14.99
CA GLN A 227 19.91 24.28 -16.29
C GLN A 227 19.34 22.86 -16.30
N VAL A 228 18.23 22.68 -17.03
CA VAL A 228 17.58 21.39 -17.24
C VAL A 228 17.35 21.18 -18.73
N GLU A 229 17.29 19.92 -19.17
CA GLU A 229 16.94 19.55 -20.53
C GLU A 229 15.61 18.79 -20.57
N ILE A 230 14.61 19.44 -21.17
CA ILE A 230 13.23 18.96 -21.24
C ILE A 230 13.05 18.14 -22.53
N GLY A 231 12.49 16.94 -22.38
CA GLY A 231 12.27 16.01 -23.48
C GLY A 231 13.52 15.22 -23.88
N MET A 232 14.56 15.21 -23.05
CA MET A 232 15.76 14.40 -23.29
C MET A 232 15.40 12.91 -23.35
N GLY A 233 15.96 12.20 -24.33
CA GLY A 233 15.75 10.77 -24.49
C GLY A 233 16.46 9.94 -23.41
N ILE A 234 16.11 8.64 -23.33
CA ILE A 234 16.68 7.71 -22.34
C ILE A 234 18.09 7.22 -22.70
N HIS A 235 18.71 7.73 -23.77
CA HIS A 235 20.08 7.41 -24.16
C HIS A 235 20.92 8.66 -24.46
N ASN A 236 20.63 9.79 -23.79
CA ASN A 236 21.25 11.11 -24.02
C ASN A 236 20.92 11.71 -25.39
N GLU A 237 19.80 11.34 -26.02
CA GLU A 237 19.31 12.07 -27.19
C GLU A 237 18.87 13.48 -26.78
N ALA A 238 19.21 14.47 -27.63
CA ALA A 238 18.88 15.87 -27.37
C ALA A 238 17.38 16.06 -27.13
N GLY A 239 17.07 16.85 -26.11
CA GLY A 239 15.72 17.22 -25.76
C GLY A 239 15.13 18.29 -26.66
N SER A 240 13.87 18.62 -26.36
CA SER A 240 13.13 19.68 -27.04
C SER A 240 13.59 21.09 -26.66
N GLU A 241 14.14 21.27 -25.45
CA GLU A 241 14.53 22.57 -24.91
C GLU A 241 15.53 22.42 -23.76
N ARG A 242 16.52 23.31 -23.69
CA ARG A 242 17.34 23.53 -22.47
C ARG A 242 16.94 24.85 -21.81
N LYS A 243 16.66 24.83 -20.51
CA LYS A 243 16.09 25.97 -19.79
C LYS A 243 16.68 26.11 -18.40
N SER A 244 16.89 27.33 -17.93
CA SER A 244 17.17 27.59 -16.51
C SER A 244 15.87 27.79 -15.75
N THR A 245 15.59 26.89 -14.79
CA THR A 245 14.35 26.89 -14.02
C THR A 245 14.51 26.11 -12.73
N ASP A 246 13.66 26.40 -11.76
CA ASP A 246 13.44 25.55 -10.58
C ASP A 246 12.44 24.41 -10.89
N LEU A 247 12.20 23.55 -9.89
CA LEU A 247 11.29 22.41 -10.02
C LEU A 247 9.84 22.81 -10.37
N PRO A 248 9.19 23.80 -9.70
CA PRO A 248 7.85 24.22 -10.08
C PRO A 248 7.76 24.71 -11.53
N GLY A 249 8.73 25.51 -12.00
CA GLY A 249 8.78 25.97 -13.37
C GLY A 249 9.02 24.84 -14.39
N LEU A 250 9.84 23.84 -14.02
CA LEU A 250 10.06 22.65 -14.83
C LEU A 250 8.79 21.81 -14.97
N VAL A 251 8.16 21.44 -13.85
CA VAL A 251 6.93 20.64 -13.84
C VAL A 251 5.82 21.34 -14.61
N LYS A 252 5.68 22.66 -14.44
CA LYS A 252 4.71 23.46 -15.20
C LYS A 252 4.92 23.34 -16.71
N THR A 253 6.17 23.45 -17.15
CA THR A 253 6.53 23.35 -18.58
C THR A 253 6.24 21.92 -19.09
N MET A 254 6.63 20.89 -18.34
CA MET A 254 6.40 19.49 -18.67
C MET A 254 4.90 19.16 -18.80
N LEU A 255 4.09 19.54 -17.81
CA LEU A 255 2.64 19.30 -17.85
C LEU A 255 1.96 20.06 -18.97
N SER A 256 2.42 21.29 -19.28
CA SER A 256 1.89 22.05 -20.42
C SER A 256 2.15 21.31 -21.73
N HIS A 257 3.35 20.76 -21.95
CA HIS A 257 3.63 19.94 -23.14
C HIS A 257 2.77 18.68 -23.24
N CYS A 258 2.32 18.12 -22.10
CA CYS A 258 1.45 16.94 -22.11
C CYS A 258 -0.03 17.26 -22.30
N LEU A 259 -0.50 18.44 -21.86
CA LEU A 259 -1.92 18.72 -21.68
C LEU A 259 -2.43 19.94 -22.47
N ASP A 260 -1.54 20.77 -23.04
CA ASP A 260 -1.96 21.92 -23.83
C ASP A 260 -2.49 21.50 -25.21
N VAL A 261 -3.81 21.58 -25.37
CA VAL A 261 -4.48 21.27 -26.64
C VAL A 261 -4.37 22.37 -27.69
N ALA A 262 -3.87 23.56 -27.33
CA ALA A 262 -3.60 24.64 -28.27
C ALA A 262 -2.29 24.43 -29.06
N ASP A 263 -1.35 23.67 -28.50
CA ASP A 263 -0.10 23.30 -29.17
C ASP A 263 -0.35 22.16 -30.17
N GLN A 264 -0.65 22.51 -31.44
CA GLN A 264 -0.94 21.49 -32.46
C GLN A 264 0.25 20.58 -32.79
N ASP A 265 1.48 21.01 -32.49
CA ASP A 265 2.68 20.22 -32.75
C ASP A 265 2.92 19.19 -31.63
N ARG A 266 2.39 19.42 -30.42
CA ARG A 266 2.62 18.60 -29.22
C ARG A 266 1.37 18.07 -28.53
N SER A 267 0.17 18.42 -29.03
CA SER A 267 -1.11 17.95 -28.48
C SER A 267 -1.36 16.49 -28.86
N PHE A 268 -0.69 15.60 -28.14
CA PHE A 268 -0.83 14.15 -28.30
C PHE A 268 -1.94 13.56 -27.40
N SER A 269 -2.42 14.33 -26.41
CA SER A 269 -3.40 13.90 -25.41
C SER A 269 -4.68 14.72 -25.44
N ARG A 270 -5.81 14.08 -25.13
CA ARG A 270 -7.14 14.70 -24.99
C ARG A 270 -7.67 14.63 -23.56
N ILE A 271 -6.77 14.60 -22.58
CA ILE A 271 -7.13 14.58 -21.15
C ILE A 271 -7.75 15.92 -20.76
N THR A 272 -8.87 15.85 -20.03
CA THR A 272 -9.61 16.99 -19.49
C THR A 272 -9.81 16.84 -17.98
N ASP A 273 -10.36 17.87 -17.34
CA ASP A 273 -10.70 17.87 -15.91
C ASP A 273 -11.83 16.89 -15.53
N LYS A 274 -12.49 16.28 -16.52
CA LYS A 274 -13.56 15.29 -16.34
C LYS A 274 -13.07 13.84 -16.44
N ASP A 275 -11.84 13.64 -16.90
CA ASP A 275 -11.29 12.31 -17.11
C ASP A 275 -10.67 11.77 -15.82
N GLU A 276 -10.80 10.45 -15.63
CA GLU A 276 -9.99 9.75 -14.64
C GLU A 276 -8.59 9.53 -15.23
N VAL A 277 -7.56 9.86 -14.44
CA VAL A 277 -6.16 9.84 -14.90
C VAL A 277 -5.30 9.01 -13.96
N VAL A 278 -4.46 8.15 -14.50
CA VAL A 278 -3.37 7.49 -13.78
C VAL A 278 -2.10 8.29 -13.99
N LEU A 279 -1.40 8.62 -12.89
CA LEU A 279 -0.12 9.31 -12.92
C LEU A 279 1.01 8.31 -12.67
N LEU A 280 2.03 8.35 -13.52
CA LEU A 280 3.33 7.71 -13.28
C LEU A 280 4.43 8.78 -13.20
N VAL A 281 5.11 8.88 -12.06
CA VAL A 281 6.33 9.66 -11.87
C VAL A 281 7.51 8.69 -11.81
N ASN A 282 8.30 8.66 -12.87
CA ASN A 282 9.37 7.69 -13.04
C ASN A 282 10.74 8.33 -12.81
N ASN A 283 11.58 7.67 -12.02
CA ASN A 283 12.97 8.02 -11.79
C ASN A 283 13.87 7.46 -12.89
N LEU A 284 14.69 8.30 -13.52
CA LEU A 284 15.65 7.87 -14.54
C LEU A 284 16.89 7.18 -13.96
N GLY A 285 17.04 7.15 -12.63
CA GLY A 285 17.97 6.31 -11.89
C GLY A 285 18.84 7.07 -10.89
N GLY A 286 19.09 8.36 -11.12
CA GLY A 286 19.98 9.20 -10.31
C GLY A 286 19.29 10.10 -9.29
N VAL A 287 17.95 10.19 -9.29
CA VAL A 287 17.20 11.04 -8.34
C VAL A 287 17.01 10.31 -7.02
N SER A 288 17.22 10.99 -5.89
CA SER A 288 17.01 10.36 -4.58
C SER A 288 15.53 10.10 -4.30
N PRO A 289 15.18 9.13 -3.43
CA PRO A 289 13.78 8.90 -3.04
C PRO A 289 13.09 10.12 -2.42
N LEU A 290 13.84 10.97 -1.72
CA LEU A 290 13.34 12.21 -1.13
C LEU A 290 12.95 13.22 -2.24
N GLU A 291 13.84 13.44 -3.19
CA GLU A 291 13.59 14.32 -4.34
C GLU A 291 12.45 13.79 -5.20
N LEU A 292 12.38 12.47 -5.46
CA LEU A 292 11.29 11.85 -6.21
C LEU A 292 9.93 12.06 -5.52
N SER A 293 9.91 12.02 -4.18
CA SER A 293 8.71 12.31 -3.40
C SER A 293 8.29 13.78 -3.51
N GLY A 294 9.26 14.71 -3.47
CA GLY A 294 9.03 16.14 -3.70
C GLY A 294 8.53 16.45 -5.11
N ILE A 295 9.13 15.83 -6.13
CA ILE A 295 8.68 15.91 -7.53
C ILE A 295 7.25 15.38 -7.66
N THR A 296 6.96 14.23 -7.05
CA THR A 296 5.61 13.65 -7.10
C THR A 296 4.58 14.59 -6.46
N HIS A 297 4.92 15.20 -5.32
CA HIS A 297 4.07 16.18 -4.65
C HIS A 297 3.79 17.40 -5.56
N GLU A 298 4.83 18.00 -6.12
CA GLU A 298 4.73 19.14 -7.02
C GLU A 298 3.84 18.84 -8.25
N VAL A 299 4.05 17.66 -8.88
CA VAL A 299 3.24 17.23 -10.03
C VAL A 299 1.77 17.09 -9.66
N VAL A 300 1.47 16.45 -8.52
CA VAL A 300 0.09 16.27 -8.04
C VAL A 300 -0.56 17.62 -7.69
N GLU A 301 0.18 18.53 -7.04
CA GLU A 301 -0.31 19.86 -6.70
C GLU A 301 -0.67 20.66 -7.95
N GLN A 302 0.22 20.69 -8.96
CA GLN A 302 -0.04 21.41 -10.20
C GLN A 302 -1.17 20.79 -11.04
N LEU A 303 -1.26 19.46 -11.10
CA LEU A 303 -2.39 18.77 -11.75
C LEU A 303 -3.72 19.18 -11.11
N ALA A 304 -3.80 19.18 -9.78
CA ALA A 304 -5.02 19.55 -9.05
C ALA A 304 -5.32 21.06 -9.14
N GLY A 305 -4.28 21.90 -9.04
CA GLY A 305 -4.39 23.35 -9.01
C GLY A 305 -4.70 23.94 -10.39
N SER A 306 -3.82 23.72 -11.35
CA SER A 306 -3.83 24.35 -12.67
C SER A 306 -4.74 23.62 -13.67
N PHE A 307 -4.72 22.28 -13.65
CA PHE A 307 -5.44 21.47 -14.63
C PHE A 307 -6.74 20.86 -14.09
N LYS A 308 -7.01 21.01 -12.79
CA LYS A 308 -8.17 20.42 -12.09
C LYS A 308 -8.26 18.89 -12.21
N ILE A 309 -7.15 18.24 -12.50
CA ILE A 309 -7.03 16.78 -12.59
C ILE A 309 -6.59 16.23 -11.24
N LYS A 310 -7.31 15.24 -10.73
CA LYS A 310 -6.90 14.47 -9.56
C LYS A 310 -6.62 13.04 -10.02
N PRO A 311 -5.36 12.57 -10.00
CA PRO A 311 -5.07 11.21 -10.40
C PRO A 311 -5.87 10.21 -9.56
N VAL A 312 -6.38 9.13 -10.17
CA VAL A 312 -7.09 8.05 -9.45
C VAL A 312 -6.14 6.96 -8.97
N ARG A 313 -4.94 6.91 -9.56
CA ARG A 313 -3.81 6.07 -9.18
C ARG A 313 -2.51 6.86 -9.36
N ILE A 314 -1.56 6.67 -8.45
CA ILE A 314 -0.22 7.23 -8.56
C ILE A 314 0.79 6.10 -8.45
N LEU A 315 1.63 5.98 -9.48
CA LEU A 315 2.83 5.15 -9.49
C LEU A 315 4.02 6.10 -9.39
N ALA A 316 4.87 5.94 -8.38
CA ALA A 316 6.07 6.75 -8.21
C ALA A 316 7.23 5.85 -7.85
N GLY A 317 8.29 5.85 -8.66
CA GLY A 317 9.40 4.92 -8.47
C GLY A 317 10.30 4.81 -9.69
N THR A 318 11.11 3.76 -9.70
CA THR A 318 12.13 3.52 -10.72
C THR A 318 11.65 2.39 -11.64
N PHE A 319 10.89 2.75 -12.68
CA PHE A 319 10.26 1.79 -13.61
C PHE A 319 11.04 1.65 -14.93
N MET A 320 11.49 2.77 -15.49
CA MET A 320 12.26 2.84 -16.73
C MET A 320 13.41 3.82 -16.58
N THR A 321 14.61 3.29 -16.37
CA THR A 321 15.82 4.09 -16.11
C THR A 321 16.57 4.47 -17.38
N SER A 322 17.46 5.43 -17.22
CA SER A 322 18.60 5.69 -18.09
C SER A 322 19.86 5.66 -17.22
N LEU A 323 20.31 4.45 -16.84
CA LEU A 323 21.48 4.24 -15.98
C LEU A 323 21.42 5.07 -14.68
N ASN A 324 22.35 6.03 -14.49
CA ASN A 324 22.42 6.95 -13.36
C ASN A 324 21.74 8.31 -13.66
N GLY A 325 20.82 8.36 -14.62
CA GLY A 325 20.24 9.59 -15.12
C GLY A 325 19.63 10.43 -14.02
N LEU A 326 20.17 11.63 -13.84
CA LEU A 326 19.73 12.60 -12.84
C LEU A 326 18.50 13.35 -13.34
N GLY A 327 17.39 12.63 -13.48
CA GLY A 327 16.17 13.15 -14.05
C GLY A 327 14.96 12.28 -13.75
N PHE A 328 13.80 12.75 -14.20
CA PHE A 328 12.54 12.07 -14.00
C PHE A 328 11.64 12.21 -15.24
N SER A 329 10.63 11.37 -15.34
CA SER A 329 9.57 11.52 -16.33
C SER A 329 8.18 11.47 -15.70
N ILE A 330 7.26 12.20 -16.31
CA ILE A 330 5.84 12.22 -15.98
C ILE A 330 5.12 11.48 -17.10
N SER A 331 4.29 10.51 -16.77
CA SER A 331 3.34 9.91 -17.70
C SER A 331 1.92 10.02 -17.15
N LEU A 332 0.98 10.38 -18.03
CA LEU A 332 -0.44 10.47 -17.73
C LEU A 332 -1.18 9.50 -18.64
N LEU A 333 -1.92 8.58 -18.04
CA LEU A 333 -2.80 7.65 -18.75
C LEU A 333 -4.25 8.05 -18.48
N ARG A 334 -5.00 8.39 -19.55
CA ARG A 334 -6.45 8.56 -19.48
C ARG A 334 -7.12 7.19 -19.33
N VAL A 335 -7.90 7.01 -18.28
CA VAL A 335 -8.69 5.79 -18.07
C VAL A 335 -9.79 5.74 -19.12
N ALA A 336 -9.69 4.77 -20.04
CA ALA A 336 -10.67 4.57 -21.10
C ALA A 336 -11.51 3.31 -20.86
N ASP A 337 -12.71 3.29 -21.43
CA ASP A 337 -13.58 2.10 -21.41
C ASP A 337 -12.91 0.95 -22.17
N THR A 338 -12.73 -0.17 -21.47
CA THR A 338 -12.13 -1.40 -21.99
C THR A 338 -13.13 -2.23 -22.80
N GLY A 339 -14.42 -1.91 -22.77
CA GLY A 339 -15.47 -2.57 -23.53
C GLY A 339 -15.73 -4.00 -23.04
N SER A 340 -15.78 -4.97 -23.96
CA SER A 340 -16.29 -6.32 -23.71
C SER A 340 -15.33 -7.29 -23.00
N VAL A 341 -14.16 -6.86 -22.53
CA VAL A 341 -13.19 -7.75 -21.83
C VAL A 341 -13.53 -8.02 -20.37
N GLY A 342 -14.61 -7.44 -19.85
CA GLY A 342 -15.15 -7.80 -18.53
C GLY A 342 -14.35 -7.27 -17.33
N ALA A 343 -13.31 -6.46 -17.55
CA ALA A 343 -12.53 -5.77 -16.52
C ALA A 343 -12.20 -4.34 -16.97
N SER A 344 -12.35 -3.37 -16.07
CA SER A 344 -11.98 -1.97 -16.28
C SER A 344 -10.46 -1.80 -16.41
N MET A 345 -10.02 -0.69 -16.98
CA MET A 345 -8.59 -0.40 -17.13
C MET A 345 -7.87 -0.32 -15.78
N LEU A 346 -8.56 0.15 -14.73
CA LEU A 346 -8.01 0.18 -13.38
C LEU A 346 -7.89 -1.22 -12.76
N GLU A 347 -8.88 -2.09 -12.96
CA GLU A 347 -8.78 -3.49 -12.52
C GLU A 347 -7.65 -4.24 -13.23
N LEU A 348 -7.44 -3.96 -14.52
CA LEU A 348 -6.32 -4.52 -15.27
C LEU A 348 -4.96 -3.99 -14.77
N LEU A 349 -4.88 -2.72 -14.37
CA LEU A 349 -3.67 -2.10 -13.82
C LEU A 349 -3.35 -2.61 -12.40
N ASP A 350 -4.39 -2.79 -11.58
CA ASP A 350 -4.30 -3.24 -10.19
C ASP A 350 -4.19 -4.77 -10.08
N ALA A 351 -4.34 -5.50 -11.19
CA ALA A 351 -4.23 -6.95 -11.23
C ALA A 351 -2.86 -7.40 -10.68
N PRO A 352 -2.81 -8.44 -9.82
CA PRO A 352 -1.55 -8.93 -9.28
C PRO A 352 -0.56 -9.32 -10.39
N ALA A 353 0.67 -8.82 -10.27
CA ALA A 353 1.75 -9.17 -11.17
C ALA A 353 2.97 -9.64 -10.37
N GLU A 354 3.63 -10.69 -10.85
CA GLU A 354 4.88 -11.21 -10.26
C GLU A 354 6.13 -10.59 -10.90
N ALA A 355 5.95 -9.52 -11.68
CA ALA A 355 7.05 -8.81 -12.33
C ALA A 355 7.86 -8.00 -11.30
N SER A 356 9.17 -8.27 -11.19
CA SER A 356 10.02 -7.66 -10.16
C SER A 356 10.13 -6.14 -10.22
N GLY A 357 9.90 -5.54 -11.39
CA GLY A 357 9.91 -4.08 -11.59
C GLY A 357 8.53 -3.41 -11.41
N TRP A 358 7.47 -4.18 -11.11
CA TRP A 358 6.13 -3.64 -10.95
C TRP A 358 5.83 -3.35 -9.49
N SER A 359 5.73 -2.07 -9.16
CA SER A 359 5.26 -1.61 -7.84
C SER A 359 3.77 -1.28 -7.92
N ALA A 360 2.99 -1.77 -6.96
CA ALA A 360 1.55 -1.50 -6.90
C ALA A 360 1.28 0.01 -6.80
N ALA A 361 0.24 0.46 -7.50
CA ALA A 361 -0.17 1.86 -7.48
C ALA A 361 -0.74 2.26 -6.11
N ILE A 362 -0.49 3.51 -5.70
CA ILE A 362 -1.15 4.11 -4.56
C ILE A 362 -2.58 4.47 -4.99
N SER A 363 -3.57 3.98 -4.25
CA SER A 363 -5.00 4.23 -4.52
C SER A 363 -5.47 5.55 -3.94
N SER A 364 -6.56 6.09 -4.50
CA SER A 364 -7.11 7.35 -4.04
C SER A 364 -7.66 7.36 -2.62
N SER A 365 -8.09 6.20 -2.15
CA SER A 365 -8.50 6.00 -0.77
C SER A 365 -7.36 6.28 0.22
N THR A 366 -6.11 6.03 -0.16
CA THR A 366 -4.94 6.20 0.71
C THR A 366 -4.70 7.66 1.07
N TRP A 367 -4.83 8.58 0.09
CA TRP A 367 -4.63 10.01 0.35
C TRP A 367 -5.92 10.72 0.79
N ALA A 368 -7.11 10.23 0.43
CA ALA A 368 -8.36 10.78 0.95
C ALA A 368 -8.41 10.72 2.49
N ARG A 369 -7.72 9.73 3.10
CA ARG A 369 -7.54 9.61 4.55
C ARG A 369 -6.66 10.70 5.18
N GLN A 370 -5.88 11.48 4.41
CA GLN A 370 -5.15 12.62 4.98
C GLN A 370 -6.09 13.71 5.52
N GLY A 371 -7.32 13.81 5.00
CA GLY A 371 -8.35 14.69 5.59
C GLY A 371 -8.92 14.18 6.91
N GLU A 372 -8.68 12.91 7.27
CA GLU A 372 -9.11 12.27 8.52
C GLU A 372 -8.01 12.15 9.55
N ALA A 373 -6.76 12.48 9.20
CA ALA A 373 -5.80 12.94 10.18
C ALA A 373 -6.39 14.24 10.73
N LYS A 374 -7.29 14.10 11.70
CA LYS A 374 -7.55 15.14 12.67
C LYS A 374 -6.16 15.69 12.96
N LYS A 375 -5.96 16.96 12.68
CA LYS A 375 -5.16 17.76 13.58
C LYS A 375 -5.80 17.50 14.94
N SER A 376 -5.37 16.44 15.63
CA SER A 376 -4.98 16.65 16.99
C SER A 376 -3.89 17.71 16.87
N GLU A 377 -4.33 18.96 16.80
CA GLU A 377 -4.07 19.82 17.93
C GLU A 377 -4.40 18.96 19.16
N GLU A 378 -3.49 18.04 19.52
CA GLU A 378 -2.96 18.10 20.86
C GLU A 378 -2.53 19.57 20.93
N GLN A 379 -3.49 20.41 21.35
CA GLN A 379 -3.20 21.26 22.46
C GLN A 379 -2.39 20.35 23.36
N VAL A 380 -1.08 20.46 23.25
CA VAL A 380 -0.22 20.31 24.40
C VAL A 380 -0.92 21.26 25.34
N ASP A 381 -1.82 20.73 26.16
CA ASP A 381 -2.34 21.45 27.31
C ASP A 381 -1.06 22.05 27.87
N GLU A 382 -0.94 23.38 27.85
CA GLU A 382 0.13 24.04 28.59
C GLU A 382 0.05 23.38 29.95
N GLU A 383 0.98 22.46 30.26
CA GLU A 383 0.93 21.70 31.50
C GLU A 383 1.02 22.78 32.55
N GLU A 384 -0.14 23.13 33.13
CA GLU A 384 -0.27 24.33 33.94
C GLU A 384 0.69 24.11 35.09
N ILE A 385 1.81 24.85 35.10
CA ILE A 385 2.98 24.53 35.89
C ILE A 385 2.53 24.46 37.35
N GLN A 386 2.44 23.25 37.90
CA GLN A 386 1.84 23.04 39.21
C GLN A 386 2.69 23.73 40.27
N PRO A 387 2.15 24.68 41.05
CA PRO A 387 2.91 25.37 42.09
C PRO A 387 3.50 24.40 43.11
N SER A 388 4.50 24.87 43.83
CA SER A 388 5.20 24.16 44.88
C SER A 388 5.13 24.90 46.21
N THR A 389 5.71 24.30 47.25
CA THR A 389 5.95 24.93 48.55
C THR A 389 7.38 25.48 48.66
N LEU A 390 8.20 25.37 47.62
CA LEU A 390 9.56 25.90 47.63
C LEU A 390 9.53 27.37 47.24
N ARG A 391 10.07 28.21 48.12
CA ARG A 391 10.09 29.65 47.97
C ARG A 391 11.48 30.16 47.63
N VAL A 392 11.53 31.19 46.80
CA VAL A 392 12.77 31.88 46.42
C VAL A 392 12.53 33.39 46.40
N ASN A 393 13.56 34.16 46.75
CA ASN A 393 13.53 35.60 46.52
C ASN A 393 13.76 35.85 45.02
N TYR A 394 12.71 36.23 44.29
CA TYR A 394 12.77 36.43 42.84
C TYR A 394 13.83 37.46 42.43
N ALA A 395 13.93 38.59 43.14
CA ALA A 395 14.88 39.65 42.81
C ALA A 395 16.33 39.17 42.96
N GLN A 396 16.62 38.43 44.04
CA GLN A 396 17.93 37.82 44.23
C GLN A 396 18.21 36.74 43.18
N ALA A 397 17.26 35.84 42.93
CA ALA A 397 17.41 34.78 41.92
C ALA A 397 17.64 35.35 40.52
N ASN A 398 16.90 36.40 40.14
CA ASN A 398 17.06 37.09 38.85
C ASN A 398 18.45 37.75 38.76
N SER A 399 18.90 38.47 39.80
CA SER A 399 20.25 39.07 39.86
C SER A 399 21.36 38.02 39.76
N THR A 400 21.22 36.90 40.48
CA THR A 400 22.16 35.79 40.47
C THR A 400 22.22 35.11 39.09
N LEU A 401 21.06 34.76 38.52
CA LEU A 401 20.98 34.16 37.18
C LEU A 401 21.53 35.09 36.12
N THR A 402 21.18 36.38 36.15
CA THR A 402 21.70 37.39 35.23
C THR A 402 23.23 37.48 35.30
N THR A 403 23.81 37.44 36.51
CA THR A 403 25.27 37.42 36.68
C THR A 403 25.88 36.15 36.06
N ALA A 404 25.28 34.98 36.29
CA ALA A 404 25.76 33.72 35.76
C ALA A 404 25.69 33.62 34.23
N LEU A 405 24.56 34.04 33.66
CA LEU A 405 24.31 34.00 32.22
C LEU A 405 25.22 34.98 31.47
N ASN A 406 25.43 36.20 32.00
CA ASN A 406 26.37 37.14 31.40
C ASN A 406 27.82 36.62 31.44
N ARG A 407 28.24 35.96 32.53
CA ARG A 407 29.55 35.33 32.60
C ARG A 407 29.71 34.21 31.56
N LEU A 408 28.68 33.39 31.33
CA LEU A 408 28.69 32.38 30.29
C LEU A 408 28.78 32.99 28.88
N ILE A 409 28.07 34.09 28.64
CA ILE A 409 28.13 34.85 27.37
C ILE A 409 29.53 35.42 27.15
N GLU A 410 30.17 35.97 28.19
CA GLU A 410 31.55 36.47 28.12
C GLU A 410 32.57 35.36 27.83
N ALA A 411 32.32 34.15 28.31
CA ALA A 411 33.17 32.97 28.07
C ALA A 411 32.97 32.34 26.68
N GLU A 412 31.90 32.69 25.95
CA GLU A 412 31.55 32.07 24.66
C GLU A 412 32.71 32.02 23.66
N PRO A 413 33.48 33.11 23.42
CA PRO A 413 34.57 33.08 22.44
C PRO A 413 35.64 32.03 22.77
N ASP A 414 35.92 31.81 24.05
CA ASP A 414 36.87 30.78 24.48
C ASP A 414 36.28 29.38 24.31
N VAL A 415 35.00 29.17 24.67
CA VAL A 415 34.32 27.88 24.49
C VAL A 415 34.27 27.50 23.01
N THR A 416 33.86 28.43 22.14
CA THR A 416 33.83 28.24 20.68
C THR A 416 35.23 27.94 20.13
N ARG A 417 36.26 28.64 20.60
CA ARG A 417 37.65 28.37 20.22
C ARG A 417 38.11 26.98 20.65
N TYR A 418 37.82 26.57 21.88
CA TYR A 418 38.15 25.23 22.37
C TYR A 418 37.44 24.16 21.55
N ASP A 419 36.15 24.33 21.30
CA ASP A 419 35.36 23.40 20.50
C ASP A 419 35.78 23.38 19.02
N THR A 420 36.29 24.47 18.47
CA THR A 420 36.87 24.46 17.11
C THR A 420 38.11 23.56 17.02
N ILE A 421 38.88 23.45 18.11
CA ILE A 421 40.09 22.63 18.17
C ILE A 421 39.73 21.15 18.34
N VAL A 422 38.67 20.83 19.09
CA VAL A 422 38.37 19.44 19.50
C VAL A 422 36.99 18.92 19.10
N GLY A 423 36.22 19.70 18.36
CA GLY A 423 34.83 19.47 17.97
C GLY A 423 34.52 20.17 16.65
N ASP A 424 33.32 20.71 16.51
CA ASP A 424 32.85 21.43 15.32
C ASP A 424 32.69 22.94 15.51
N GLY A 425 33.06 23.46 16.68
CA GLY A 425 33.13 24.89 16.93
C GLY A 425 31.77 25.55 17.15
N ASP A 426 30.75 24.80 17.55
CA ASP A 426 29.39 25.31 17.78
C ASP A 426 28.98 25.34 19.26
N CYS A 427 29.75 24.72 20.16
CA CYS A 427 29.39 24.57 21.57
C CYS A 427 29.17 25.92 22.27
N GLY A 428 30.09 26.87 22.09
CA GLY A 428 29.98 28.20 22.71
C GLY A 428 28.77 28.97 22.18
N ILE A 429 28.54 28.93 20.86
CA ILE A 429 27.38 29.55 20.20
C ILE A 429 26.07 28.98 20.77
N GLY A 430 26.00 27.65 20.96
CA GLY A 430 24.85 26.98 21.56
C GLY A 430 24.59 27.43 23.01
N LEU A 431 25.64 27.48 23.85
CA LEU A 431 25.53 27.93 25.24
C LEU A 431 25.12 29.39 25.35
N LYS A 432 25.70 30.28 24.54
CA LYS A 432 25.37 31.71 24.50
C LYS A 432 23.93 31.94 24.07
N ARG A 433 23.46 31.25 23.02
CA ARG A 433 22.08 31.33 22.57
C ARG A 433 21.09 30.92 23.65
N GLY A 434 21.37 29.84 24.38
CA GLY A 434 20.60 29.46 25.56
C GLY A 434 20.62 30.54 26.64
N ALA A 435 21.79 31.11 26.94
CA ALA A 435 21.94 32.14 27.96
C ALA A 435 21.18 33.44 27.64
N GLU A 436 21.31 33.95 26.40
CA GLU A 436 20.61 35.13 25.91
C GLU A 436 19.09 34.92 25.90
N ALA A 437 18.63 33.72 25.55
CA ALA A 437 17.20 33.39 25.57
C ALA A 437 16.64 33.40 27.00
N ILE A 438 17.38 32.86 27.99
CA ILE A 438 16.98 32.90 29.40
C ILE A 438 16.98 34.34 29.92
N LEU A 439 17.99 35.16 29.60
CA LEU A 439 18.02 36.59 29.97
C LEU A 439 16.78 37.33 29.44
N LYS A 440 16.43 37.13 28.16
CA LYS A 440 15.24 37.72 27.55
C LYS A 440 13.93 37.26 28.23
N MET A 441 13.88 35.99 28.65
CA MET A 441 12.75 35.49 29.44
C MET A 441 12.68 36.19 30.81
N LEU A 442 13.81 36.39 31.50
CA LEU A 442 13.84 37.10 32.78
C LEU A 442 13.42 38.57 32.69
N GLU A 443 13.61 39.24 31.54
CA GLU A 443 13.13 40.61 31.30
C GLU A 443 11.60 40.71 31.19
N THR A 444 10.95 39.64 30.73
CA THR A 444 9.52 39.65 30.38
C THR A 444 8.67 38.76 31.30
N ALA A 445 9.30 37.90 32.08
CA ALA A 445 8.62 36.98 32.98
C ALA A 445 7.91 37.72 34.12
N LYS A 446 6.74 37.21 34.50
CA LYS A 446 6.04 37.64 35.70
C LYS A 446 6.84 37.22 36.94
N GLU A 447 7.02 38.15 37.88
CA GLU A 447 7.67 37.85 39.16
C GLU A 447 6.92 36.73 39.90
N THR A 448 7.67 35.78 40.46
CA THR A 448 7.14 34.64 41.21
C THR A 448 8.04 34.31 42.39
N ASP A 449 7.45 34.03 43.55
CA ASP A 449 8.17 33.51 44.71
C ASP A 449 8.26 31.98 44.69
N ASP A 450 7.64 31.31 43.72
CA ASP A 450 7.67 29.85 43.56
C ASP A 450 8.86 29.39 42.71
N LEU A 451 9.76 28.63 43.32
CA LEU A 451 10.96 28.16 42.65
C LEU A 451 10.65 27.23 41.47
N LEU A 452 9.64 26.35 41.57
CA LEU A 452 9.34 25.43 40.48
C LEU A 452 8.77 26.15 39.28
N ILE A 453 7.99 27.22 39.47
CA ILE A 453 7.50 28.03 38.36
C ILE A 453 8.69 28.66 37.62
N LEU A 454 9.64 29.25 38.35
CA LEU A 454 10.84 29.84 37.75
C LEU A 454 11.68 28.80 36.99
N VAL A 455 11.93 27.63 37.57
CA VAL A 455 12.72 26.57 36.93
C VAL A 455 12.01 26.03 35.67
N ASN A 456 10.69 25.85 35.69
CA ASN A 456 9.95 25.38 34.51
C ASN A 456 9.95 26.39 33.36
N HIS A 457 9.88 27.70 33.64
CA HIS A 457 10.08 28.70 32.60
C HIS A 457 11.47 28.60 31.97
N ILE A 458 12.52 28.36 32.77
CA ILE A 458 13.88 28.15 32.25
C ILE A 458 13.94 26.87 31.38
N ILE A 459 13.31 25.77 31.81
CA ILE A 459 13.24 24.50 31.05
C ILE A 459 12.64 24.74 29.67
N GLN A 460 11.48 25.39 29.60
CA GLN A 460 10.78 25.66 28.34
C GLN A 460 11.65 26.48 27.38
N VAL A 461 12.39 27.47 27.90
CA VAL A 461 13.33 28.25 27.08
C VAL A 461 14.48 27.39 26.57
N VAL A 462 15.09 26.57 27.43
CA VAL A 462 16.22 25.71 27.04
C VAL A 462 15.83 24.70 25.98
N GLU A 463 14.65 24.07 26.11
CA GLU A 463 14.13 23.07 25.16
C GLU A 463 13.92 23.64 23.75
N VAL A 464 13.60 24.94 23.64
CA VAL A 464 13.34 25.60 22.36
C VAL A 464 14.58 26.29 21.80
N ALA A 465 15.38 26.94 22.65
CA ALA A 465 16.46 27.81 22.21
C ALA A 465 17.78 27.07 21.95
N MET A 466 18.05 25.99 22.70
CA MET A 466 19.28 25.21 22.55
C MET A 466 19.06 24.01 21.65
N ASP A 467 19.96 23.82 20.69
CA ASP A 467 19.94 22.71 19.75
C ASP A 467 21.01 21.65 20.06
N GLY A 468 21.01 20.60 19.25
CA GLY A 468 21.98 19.52 19.31
C GLY A 468 21.95 18.71 20.61
N THR A 469 23.00 17.92 20.81
CA THR A 469 23.12 17.03 21.97
C THR A 469 23.16 17.80 23.29
N SER A 470 23.75 19.00 23.30
CA SER A 470 23.83 19.86 24.48
C SER A 470 22.44 20.32 24.94
N GLY A 471 21.59 20.80 24.04
CA GLY A 471 20.20 21.18 24.36
C GLY A 471 19.43 20.02 24.99
N ALA A 472 19.51 18.82 24.40
CA ALA A 472 18.86 17.63 24.95
C ALA A 472 19.38 17.25 26.35
N ILE A 473 20.69 17.29 26.58
CA ILE A 473 21.29 16.95 27.89
C ILE A 473 20.84 17.96 28.96
N TYR A 474 20.88 19.26 28.67
CA TYR A 474 20.43 20.28 29.61
C TYR A 474 18.93 20.19 29.88
N ALA A 475 18.09 19.96 28.86
CA ALA A 475 16.65 19.76 29.04
C ALA A 475 16.34 18.55 29.95
N ILE A 476 16.99 17.41 29.71
CA ILE A 476 16.83 16.21 30.56
C ILE A 476 17.26 16.51 32.00
N PHE A 477 18.41 17.16 32.17
CA PHE A 477 18.93 17.50 33.49
C PHE A 477 18.01 18.48 34.25
N LEU A 478 17.53 19.54 33.59
CA LEU A 478 16.68 20.54 34.21
C LEU A 478 15.28 19.99 34.53
N ASN A 479 14.68 19.18 33.66
CA ASN A 479 13.44 18.46 33.96
C ASN A 479 13.59 17.53 35.17
N ALA A 480 14.68 16.76 35.23
CA ALA A 480 14.96 15.91 36.37
C ALA A 480 15.24 16.72 37.66
N LEU A 481 15.82 17.91 37.52
CA LEU A 481 16.02 18.85 38.63
C LEU A 481 14.68 19.40 39.15
N ALA A 482 13.77 19.83 38.27
CA ALA A 482 12.43 20.25 38.66
C ALA A 482 11.66 19.13 39.38
N HIS A 483 11.76 17.90 38.87
CA HIS A 483 11.20 16.73 39.53
C HIS A 483 11.82 16.47 40.91
N GLY A 484 13.16 16.51 41.01
CA GLY A 484 13.89 16.34 42.27
C GLY A 484 13.56 17.41 43.30
N LEU A 485 13.42 18.67 42.87
CA LEU A 485 12.98 19.78 43.72
C LEU A 485 11.57 19.53 44.25
N ARG A 486 10.63 19.09 43.40
CA ARG A 486 9.26 18.76 43.81
C ARG A 486 9.23 17.62 44.84
N GLN A 487 10.01 16.57 44.63
CA GLN A 487 10.08 15.43 45.57
C GLN A 487 10.66 15.81 46.94
N ASN A 488 11.56 16.80 46.97
CA ASN A 488 12.18 17.29 48.19
C ASN A 488 11.50 18.55 48.75
N ALA A 489 10.33 18.93 48.21
CA ALA A 489 9.59 20.09 48.66
C ALA A 489 8.99 19.83 50.06
N PRO A 490 9.11 20.78 51.01
CA PRO A 490 8.55 20.65 52.35
C PRO A 490 7.01 20.67 52.31
N SER A 491 6.35 20.11 53.32
CA SER A 491 4.87 20.10 53.38
C SER A 491 4.24 21.50 53.56
N SER A 492 5.03 22.53 53.84
CA SER A 492 4.59 23.92 54.02
C SER A 492 5.53 24.88 53.30
N PRO A 493 5.07 26.06 52.85
CA PRO A 493 5.91 27.02 52.14
C PRO A 493 7.18 27.41 52.92
N GLN A 494 8.37 27.13 52.37
CA GLN A 494 9.65 27.49 52.98
C GLN A 494 10.71 27.86 51.93
N PRO A 495 11.71 28.69 52.29
CA PRO A 495 12.81 29.00 51.39
C PRO A 495 13.60 27.76 50.97
N VAL A 496 14.02 27.71 49.71
CA VAL A 496 14.95 26.67 49.24
C VAL A 496 16.31 26.79 49.97
N THR A 497 16.90 25.65 50.31
CA THR A 497 18.20 25.56 51.01
C THR A 497 19.24 24.85 50.13
N PRO A 498 20.55 25.03 50.39
CA PRO A 498 21.61 24.29 49.70
C PRO A 498 21.41 22.76 49.76
N ALA A 499 20.96 22.24 50.90
CA ALA A 499 20.69 20.82 51.08
C ALA A 499 19.55 20.30 50.17
N ILE A 500 18.52 21.11 49.90
CA ILE A 500 17.43 20.76 48.97
C ILE A 500 17.96 20.76 47.53
N TRP A 501 18.73 21.78 47.16
CA TRP A 501 19.40 21.84 45.85
C TRP A 501 20.31 20.63 45.63
N ALA A 502 21.15 20.28 46.61
CA ALA A 502 22.04 19.15 46.53
C ALA A 502 21.32 17.82 46.26
N LYS A 503 20.24 17.53 47.01
CA LYS A 503 19.43 16.32 46.81
C LYS A 503 18.75 16.27 45.44
N ALA A 504 18.24 17.41 44.98
CA ALA A 504 17.59 17.50 43.67
C ALA A 504 18.61 17.36 42.52
N LEU A 505 19.79 17.97 42.65
CA LEU A 505 20.88 17.86 41.69
C LEU A 505 21.47 16.45 41.65
N ASP A 506 21.63 15.76 42.77
CA ASP A 506 22.07 14.36 42.82
C ASP A 506 21.05 13.43 42.12
N SER A 507 19.76 13.66 42.36
CA SER A 507 18.68 12.93 41.67
C SER A 507 18.70 13.20 40.16
N SER A 508 18.94 14.46 39.76
CA SER A 508 19.05 14.86 38.37
C SER A 508 20.28 14.24 37.67
N LEU A 509 21.43 14.22 38.34
CA LEU A 509 22.66 13.59 37.84
C LEU A 509 22.47 12.08 37.61
N LYS A 510 21.78 11.40 38.53
CA LYS A 510 21.42 9.98 38.39
C LYS A 510 20.45 9.74 37.24
N ALA A 511 19.48 10.63 37.04
CA ALA A 511 18.54 10.55 35.94
C ALA A 511 19.23 10.77 34.58
N LEU A 512 20.07 11.80 34.48
CA LEU A 512 20.87 12.07 33.29
C LEU A 512 21.76 10.87 32.93
N GLY A 513 22.39 10.24 33.93
CA GLY A 513 23.20 9.04 33.74
C GLY A 513 22.46 7.80 33.20
N LYS A 514 21.13 7.83 33.05
CA LYS A 514 20.35 6.81 32.33
C LYS A 514 20.29 7.06 30.81
N TYR A 515 20.47 8.31 30.40
CA TYR A 515 20.36 8.76 29.00
C TYR A 515 21.72 9.03 28.37
N THR A 516 22.76 9.24 29.17
CA THR A 516 24.14 9.33 28.69
C THR A 516 25.05 8.33 29.41
N PRO A 517 25.94 7.63 28.68
CA PRO A 517 26.96 6.80 29.31
C PRO A 517 28.08 7.62 29.96
N ALA A 518 28.15 8.94 29.72
CA ALA A 518 29.24 9.80 30.16
C ALA A 518 29.43 9.80 31.69
N LYS A 519 30.69 9.69 32.10
CA LYS A 519 31.20 9.70 33.47
C LYS A 519 32.34 10.71 33.61
N PRO A 520 32.68 11.10 34.84
CA PRO A 520 33.94 11.79 35.09
C PRO A 520 35.12 10.98 34.53
N GLY A 521 36.00 11.65 33.80
CA GLY A 521 37.11 11.06 33.06
C GLY A 521 36.86 10.87 31.56
N ASP A 522 35.63 11.07 31.09
CA ASP A 522 35.29 10.86 29.67
C ASP A 522 35.53 12.09 28.78
N ARG A 523 35.92 13.22 29.38
CA ARG A 523 36.14 14.52 28.74
C ARG A 523 34.84 15.09 28.14
N THR A 524 33.92 15.42 29.03
CA THR A 524 32.61 16.01 28.71
C THR A 524 32.19 16.98 29.82
N LEU A 525 31.02 17.63 29.69
CA LEU A 525 30.44 18.45 30.76
C LEU A 525 30.28 17.72 32.11
N MET A 526 30.26 16.38 32.11
CA MET A 526 30.21 15.58 33.34
C MET A 526 31.42 15.79 34.25
N ASP A 527 32.57 16.16 33.67
CA ASP A 527 33.79 16.47 34.41
C ASP A 527 33.67 17.75 35.26
N ALA A 528 32.78 18.67 34.89
CA ALA A 528 32.44 19.84 35.71
C ALA A 528 31.21 19.57 36.59
N LEU A 529 30.18 18.92 36.03
CA LEU A 529 28.90 18.71 36.68
C LEU A 529 29.00 17.79 37.89
N TYR A 530 29.70 16.65 37.77
CA TYR A 530 29.78 15.68 38.85
C TYR A 530 30.53 16.23 40.08
N PRO A 531 31.72 16.85 39.95
CA PRO A 531 32.39 17.47 41.10
C PRO A 531 31.57 18.58 41.76
N PHE A 532 30.80 19.36 40.98
CA PHE A 532 29.89 20.37 41.52
C PHE A 532 28.84 19.74 42.45
N VAL A 533 28.09 18.76 41.94
CA VAL A 533 26.98 18.12 42.67
C VAL A 533 27.51 17.36 43.89
N GLU A 534 28.62 16.65 43.75
CA GLU A 534 29.23 15.90 44.86
C GLU A 534 29.72 16.84 45.97
N THR A 535 30.38 17.95 45.62
CA THR A 535 30.91 18.90 46.59
C THR A 535 29.80 19.65 47.30
N LEU A 536 28.77 20.10 46.56
CA LEU A 536 27.60 20.75 47.15
C LEU A 536 26.90 19.82 48.15
N SER A 537 26.74 18.53 47.79
CA SER A 537 26.12 17.53 48.66
C SER A 537 26.89 17.23 49.95
N LYS A 538 28.22 17.41 49.94
CA LYS A 538 29.07 17.16 51.11
C LYS A 538 29.25 18.38 52.00
N THR A 539 29.15 19.58 51.44
CA THR A 539 29.59 20.82 52.09
C THR A 539 28.51 21.87 52.27
N ASP A 540 27.38 21.75 51.56
CA ASP A 540 26.33 22.77 51.46
C ASP A 540 26.86 24.15 51.02
N ASP A 541 28.03 24.17 50.36
CA ASP A 541 28.81 25.37 50.07
C ASP A 541 28.98 25.51 48.55
N ILE A 542 28.25 26.48 47.97
CA ILE A 542 28.24 26.70 46.52
C ILE A 542 29.60 27.21 46.00
N ASP A 543 30.36 27.96 46.80
CA ASP A 543 31.68 28.45 46.40
C ASP A 543 32.66 27.29 46.22
N LYS A 544 32.65 26.34 47.16
CA LYS A 544 33.45 25.12 47.04
C LYS A 544 32.97 24.26 45.86
N ALA A 545 31.66 24.16 45.65
CA ALA A 545 31.10 23.40 44.53
C ALA A 545 31.49 23.98 43.17
N ALA A 546 31.37 25.30 42.99
CA ALA A 546 31.75 25.99 41.77
C ALA A 546 33.26 25.89 41.51
N ALA A 547 34.09 26.02 42.55
CA ALA A 547 35.53 25.80 42.44
C ALA A 547 35.86 24.35 42.04
N ALA A 548 35.15 23.35 42.58
CA ALA A 548 35.32 21.95 42.20
C ALA A 548 34.95 21.71 40.73
N ALA A 549 33.88 22.35 40.24
CA ALA A 549 33.49 22.30 38.82
C ALA A 549 34.59 22.88 37.91
N GLN A 550 35.16 24.02 38.30
CA GLN A 550 36.26 24.65 37.57
C GLN A 550 37.51 23.77 37.54
N ILE A 551 37.88 23.16 38.67
CA ILE A 551 39.01 22.22 38.74
C ILE A 551 38.75 21.01 37.83
N GLY A 552 37.54 20.46 37.86
CA GLY A 552 37.13 19.35 37.00
C GLY A 552 37.21 19.70 35.52
N ALA A 553 36.66 20.86 35.12
CA ALA A 553 36.75 21.37 33.76
C ALA A 553 38.20 21.56 33.31
N GLN A 554 39.06 22.18 34.12
CA GLN A 554 40.48 22.36 33.78
C GLN A 554 41.24 21.02 33.72
N GLY A 555 40.86 20.06 34.56
CA GLY A 555 41.43 18.71 34.58
C GLY A 555 41.19 17.91 33.29
N THR A 556 40.24 18.31 32.46
CA THR A 556 40.01 17.70 31.13
C THR A 556 41.08 18.05 30.10
N LYS A 557 41.91 19.06 30.36
CA LYS A 557 43.02 19.44 29.47
C LYS A 557 44.05 18.31 29.40
N GLY A 558 44.30 17.80 28.20
CA GLY A 558 45.17 16.63 27.97
C GLY A 558 44.56 15.28 28.36
N MET A 559 43.30 15.26 28.82
CA MET A 559 42.58 14.03 29.07
C MET A 559 42.17 13.39 27.73
N LYS A 560 42.41 12.09 27.59
CA LYS A 560 42.00 11.36 26.40
C LYS A 560 40.49 11.16 26.42
N ALA A 561 39.79 11.69 25.42
CA ALA A 561 38.34 11.54 25.32
C ALA A 561 37.95 10.07 25.03
N SER A 562 36.90 9.61 25.70
CA SER A 562 36.25 8.31 25.48
C SER A 562 34.84 8.47 24.90
N LEU A 563 34.25 9.66 25.03
CA LEU A 563 32.94 10.04 24.52
C LEU A 563 32.94 11.46 23.95
N GLY A 564 31.84 11.83 23.28
CA GLY A 564 31.66 13.16 22.71
C GLY A 564 32.30 13.34 21.33
N ARG A 565 32.14 14.53 20.75
CA ARG A 565 32.62 14.87 19.40
C ARG A 565 34.13 14.70 19.26
N THR A 566 34.87 14.95 20.34
CA THR A 566 36.31 14.81 20.41
C THR A 566 36.85 13.42 20.06
N VAL A 567 36.06 12.36 20.24
CA VAL A 567 36.47 11.00 19.84
C VAL A 567 36.58 10.87 18.32
N TYR A 568 35.68 11.55 17.59
CA TYR A 568 35.54 11.39 16.14
C TYR A 568 36.44 12.35 15.36
N VAL A 569 36.72 13.53 15.90
CA VAL A 569 37.54 14.55 15.22
C VAL A 569 39.00 14.12 15.13
N GLY A 570 39.45 13.18 15.96
CA GLY A 570 40.72 12.46 15.79
C GLY A 570 41.92 13.38 15.47
N GLY A 571 42.45 14.09 16.48
CA GLY A 571 43.51 15.06 16.26
C GLY A 571 44.35 15.40 17.50
N GLU A 572 45.44 16.15 17.27
CA GLU A 572 46.27 16.79 18.30
C GLU A 572 45.63 18.13 18.74
N GLY A 573 46.01 18.67 19.90
CA GLY A 573 45.51 19.98 20.39
C GLY A 573 44.62 19.88 21.64
N PHE A 574 44.07 18.69 21.94
CA PHE A 574 43.35 18.47 23.20
C PHE A 574 44.24 18.61 24.46
N GLN A 575 45.56 18.55 24.29
CA GLN A 575 46.53 18.81 25.36
C GLN A 575 46.58 20.30 25.74
N GLU A 576 46.10 21.19 24.87
CA GLU A 576 46.23 22.63 25.02
C GLU A 576 44.96 23.28 25.57
N VAL A 577 43.81 22.60 25.48
CA VAL A 577 42.49 23.15 25.80
C VAL A 577 41.64 22.21 26.68
N PRO A 578 40.87 22.76 27.63
CA PRO A 578 39.86 21.97 28.35
C PRO A 578 38.73 21.54 27.40
N ASP A 579 37.89 20.61 27.86
CA ASP A 579 36.62 20.29 27.21
C ASP A 579 35.72 21.54 27.17
N PRO A 580 35.19 21.92 25.99
CA PRO A 580 34.37 23.11 25.85
C PRO A 580 33.08 23.03 26.67
N GLY A 581 32.44 21.86 26.73
CA GLY A 581 31.21 21.66 27.51
C GLY A 581 31.45 21.80 29.01
N ALA A 582 32.51 21.19 29.53
CA ALA A 582 32.90 21.31 30.94
C ALA A 582 33.30 22.75 31.29
N HIS A 583 34.06 23.42 30.42
CA HIS A 583 34.48 24.79 30.64
C HIS A 583 33.30 25.76 30.66
N GLY A 584 32.41 25.69 29.66
CA GLY A 584 31.21 26.53 29.62
C GLY A 584 30.31 26.32 30.83
N LEU A 585 30.07 25.06 31.23
CA LEU A 585 29.30 24.77 32.44
C LEU A 585 29.97 25.31 33.71
N ALA A 586 31.30 25.18 33.84
CA ALA A 586 32.02 25.72 34.98
C ALA A 586 31.90 27.25 35.07
N GLU A 587 31.95 27.98 33.96
CA GLU A 587 31.77 29.44 33.95
C GLU A 587 30.37 29.85 34.40
N LEU A 588 29.33 29.12 33.99
CA LEU A 588 27.97 29.33 34.50
C LEU A 588 27.89 29.11 36.01
N LEU A 589 28.47 28.01 36.52
CA LEU A 589 28.44 27.66 37.94
C LEU A 589 29.24 28.64 38.82
N LEU A 590 30.38 29.13 38.34
CA LEU A 590 31.14 30.21 38.98
C LEU A 590 30.32 31.49 39.04
N GLY A 591 29.63 31.83 37.96
CA GLY A 591 28.78 33.01 37.91
C GLY A 591 27.57 32.93 38.84
N LEU A 592 27.01 31.74 39.08
CA LEU A 592 25.99 31.53 40.13
C LEU A 592 26.56 31.82 41.52
N SER A 593 27.79 31.36 41.78
CA SER A 593 28.48 31.61 43.05
C SER A 593 28.75 33.10 43.29
N ASP A 594 29.24 33.80 42.26
CA ASP A 594 29.48 35.25 42.31
C ASP A 594 28.18 36.03 42.48
N GLY A 595 27.13 35.61 41.79
CA GLY A 595 25.81 36.24 41.84
C GLY A 595 25.09 36.12 43.18
N LEU A 596 25.39 35.10 44.00
CA LEU A 596 24.83 34.95 45.34
C LEU A 596 25.50 35.84 46.40
N LYS A 597 26.68 36.39 46.09
CA LYS A 597 27.43 37.31 46.97
C LYS A 597 27.04 38.77 46.79
N LYS A 598 26.36 39.09 45.68
CA LYS A 598 25.78 40.41 45.40
C LYS A 598 24.44 40.54 46.10
#